data_AF-A0A208ZVD6-F1
#
_entry.id   AF-A0A208ZVD6-F1
#
_cell.length_a   1.000
_cell.length_b   1.000
_cell.length_c   1.000
_cell.angle_alpha   90.00
_cell.angle_beta   90.00
_cell.angle_gamma   90.00
#
_symmetry.space_group_name_H-M   'P 1'
#
loop_
_entity.id
_entity.type
_entity.pdbx_description
1 polymer ?
#
loop_
_entity_poly.entity_id
_entity_poly.type
_entity_poly.pdbx_seq_one_letter_code
_entity_poly.pdbx_strand_id
1 'polypeptide(L)'
;MGIFNRIKKILGLEVQMGFRRWSTSELEEKKAYLENKSAEEFTAEDHYLSAEWSIQRYLPLGDEPTPKQWSKVTSDIQQKIDINLNKAAAGELLKTEFIQPARYILTKEDFLSDIVPAFSRFDWLPNPHSKDSQCREIWESLYEFTQPYSFKHGEAKDVLMSICDTNQAMHLVMELARAYSQICQAQLNGATRMKVVSTGKHCDDCMALVGTKLGVDELLTTFKKGAPKFPHPLHYEDEVRWCRAPFLSPESTLKDGDDPEFHAFLVDLFDGPEKHRDKSN
;
A
#
# COMPACT_ATOMS: atom_id res chain seq x y z
N MET A 1 -0.78 5.63 41.38
CA MET A 1 0.70 5.77 41.47
C MET A 1 1.16 5.55 42.92
N GLY A 2 1.81 4.43 43.19
CA GLY A 2 2.28 4.07 44.53
C GLY A 2 3.47 4.91 45.00
N ILE A 3 3.55 5.12 46.31
CA ILE A 3 4.58 5.89 47.04
C ILE A 3 6.01 5.46 46.65
N PHE A 4 6.21 4.19 46.30
CA PHE A 4 7.48 3.63 45.85
C PHE A 4 8.05 4.26 44.57
N ASN A 5 7.21 4.65 43.59
CA ASN A 5 7.69 5.31 42.37
C ASN A 5 8.15 6.75 42.62
N ARG A 6 7.54 7.46 43.58
CA ARG A 6 8.01 8.80 43.99
C ARG A 6 9.38 8.74 44.65
N ILE A 7 9.63 7.72 45.47
CA ILE A 7 10.91 7.56 46.19
C ILE A 7 12.06 7.26 45.22
N LYS A 8 11.86 6.40 44.22
CA LYS A 8 12.89 6.14 43.19
C LYS A 8 13.27 7.39 42.38
N LYS A 9 12.28 8.21 42.05
CA LYS A 9 12.45 9.47 41.31
C LYS A 9 13.22 10.53 42.12
N ILE A 10 12.98 10.59 43.43
CA ILE A 10 13.69 11.50 44.36
C ILE A 10 15.15 11.08 44.58
N LEU A 11 15.43 9.77 44.56
CA LEU A 11 16.77 9.22 44.82
C LEU A 11 17.67 9.11 43.59
N GLY A 12 17.20 9.48 42.39
CA GLY A 12 18.00 9.38 41.16
C GLY A 12 18.37 7.95 40.77
N LEU A 13 17.65 6.95 41.29
CA LEU A 13 17.89 5.51 41.07
C LEU A 13 17.06 4.95 39.89
N GLU A 14 16.59 5.82 39.00
CA GLU A 14 15.99 5.38 37.74
C GLU A 14 17.09 4.74 36.89
N VAL A 15 17.05 3.41 36.79
CA VAL A 15 17.83 2.67 35.79
C VAL A 15 17.42 3.26 34.44
N GLN A 16 18.33 3.99 33.80
CA GLN A 16 18.10 4.48 32.44
C GLN A 16 17.84 3.26 31.56
N MET A 17 16.60 3.09 31.13
CA MET A 17 16.31 2.08 30.12
C MET A 17 17.04 2.53 28.86
N GLY A 18 18.06 1.77 28.45
CA GLY A 18 18.73 2.00 27.18
C GLY A 18 17.78 1.62 26.05
N PHE A 19 17.73 2.44 25.00
CA PHE A 19 17.06 2.06 23.77
C PHE A 19 17.78 0.85 23.17
N ARG A 20 17.04 -0.24 22.95
CA ARG A 20 17.50 -1.41 22.19
C ARG A 20 16.59 -1.57 21.00
N ARG A 21 17.16 -1.50 19.79
CA ARG A 21 16.42 -1.81 18.56
C ARG A 21 16.01 -3.28 18.56
N TRP A 22 14.73 -3.55 18.27
CA TRP A 22 14.26 -4.91 18.02
C TRP A 22 14.54 -5.33 16.57
N SER A 23 14.89 -6.59 16.39
CA SER A 23 14.95 -7.21 15.06
C SER A 23 13.55 -7.31 14.45
N THR A 24 13.49 -7.51 13.12
CA THR A 24 12.22 -7.74 12.41
C THR A 24 11.46 -8.93 12.99
N SER A 25 12.15 -10.01 13.37
CA SER A 25 11.52 -11.17 14.01
C SER A 25 10.93 -10.85 15.38
N GLU A 26 11.63 -10.06 16.21
CA GLU A 26 11.12 -9.64 17.52
C GLU A 26 9.91 -8.69 17.38
N LEU A 27 9.90 -7.83 16.36
CA LEU A 27 8.74 -7.00 16.04
C LEU A 27 7.53 -7.84 15.65
N GLU A 28 7.70 -8.85 14.78
CA GLU A 28 6.60 -9.73 14.39
C GLU A 28 6.11 -10.60 15.56
N GLU A 29 7.01 -11.09 16.41
CA GLU A 29 6.65 -11.85 17.62
C GLU A 29 5.79 -11.01 18.57
N LYS A 30 6.22 -9.77 18.84
CA LYS A 30 5.47 -8.86 19.72
C LYS A 30 4.15 -8.42 19.11
N LYS A 31 4.10 -8.23 17.79
CA LYS A 31 2.86 -7.96 17.07
C LYS A 31 1.89 -9.13 17.24
N ALA A 32 2.34 -10.35 16.97
CA ALA A 32 1.52 -11.55 17.11
C ALA A 32 1.03 -11.75 18.55
N TYR A 33 1.88 -11.49 19.55
CA TYR A 33 1.48 -11.51 20.96
C TYR A 33 0.33 -10.53 21.25
N LEU A 34 0.44 -9.29 20.78
CA LEU A 34 -0.60 -8.26 20.99
C LEU A 34 -1.88 -8.56 20.20
N GLU A 35 -1.76 -9.06 18.97
CA GLU A 35 -2.91 -9.41 18.11
C GLU A 35 -3.69 -10.63 18.59
N ASN A 36 -3.05 -11.52 19.34
CA ASN A 36 -3.70 -12.73 19.88
C ASN A 36 -4.45 -12.50 21.19
N LYS A 37 -4.38 -11.30 21.79
CA LYS A 37 -5.11 -10.95 23.02
C LYS A 37 -6.42 -10.25 22.71
N SER A 38 -7.46 -10.54 23.49
CA SER A 38 -8.70 -9.75 23.41
C SER A 38 -8.53 -8.40 24.12
N ALA A 39 -9.43 -7.45 23.84
CA ALA A 39 -9.39 -6.13 24.46
C ALA A 39 -9.56 -6.19 25.99
N GLU A 40 -10.32 -7.18 26.49
CA GLU A 40 -10.56 -7.40 27.91
C GLU A 40 -9.35 -8.01 28.65
N GLU A 41 -8.45 -8.66 27.91
CA GLU A 41 -7.24 -9.29 28.44
C GLU A 41 -6.01 -8.35 28.40
N PHE A 42 -6.18 -7.17 27.79
CA PHE A 42 -5.11 -6.21 27.59
C PHE A 42 -4.75 -5.51 28.92
N THR A 43 -3.51 -5.69 29.38
CA THR A 43 -3.00 -5.05 30.60
C THR A 43 -2.34 -3.70 30.29
N ALA A 44 -1.98 -2.94 31.33
CA ALA A 44 -1.22 -1.70 31.19
C ALA A 44 0.12 -1.95 30.48
N GLU A 45 0.79 -3.06 30.80
CA GLU A 45 2.05 -3.48 30.17
C GLU A 45 1.86 -3.79 28.68
N ASP A 46 0.73 -4.36 28.27
CA ASP A 46 0.42 -4.59 26.86
C ASP A 46 0.24 -3.26 26.11
N HIS A 47 -0.36 -2.25 26.74
CA HIS A 47 -0.45 -0.90 26.16
C HIS A 47 0.92 -0.25 26.03
N TYR A 48 1.79 -0.38 27.03
CA TYR A 48 3.17 0.11 26.94
C TYR A 48 3.94 -0.60 25.83
N LEU A 49 3.77 -1.93 25.73
CA LEU A 49 4.41 -2.75 24.71
C LEU A 49 3.92 -2.36 23.30
N SER A 50 2.63 -2.11 23.14
CA SER A 50 2.04 -1.65 21.88
C SER A 50 2.56 -0.28 21.45
N ALA A 51 2.70 0.65 22.40
CA ALA A 51 3.27 1.97 22.14
C ALA A 51 4.77 1.87 21.77
N GLU A 52 5.55 1.08 22.51
CA GLU A 52 6.95 0.85 22.19
C GLU A 52 7.12 0.15 20.83
N TRP A 53 6.29 -0.84 20.53
CA TRP A 53 6.28 -1.52 19.23
C TRP A 53 6.02 -0.54 18.09
N SER A 54 5.07 0.37 18.26
CA SER A 54 4.76 1.41 17.28
C SER A 54 5.97 2.31 17.04
N ILE A 55 6.62 2.77 18.11
CA ILE A 55 7.83 3.59 17.98
C ILE A 55 8.96 2.81 17.29
N GLN A 56 9.25 1.60 17.74
CA GLN A 56 10.32 0.74 17.22
C GLN A 56 10.15 0.42 15.73
N ARG A 57 8.90 0.23 15.30
CA ARG A 57 8.54 -0.05 13.91
C ARG A 57 8.77 1.14 12.98
N TYR A 58 8.48 2.36 13.44
CA TYR A 58 8.51 3.57 12.60
C TYR A 58 9.76 4.43 12.76
N LEU A 59 10.56 4.23 13.81
CA LEU A 59 11.81 4.95 14.02
C LEU A 59 12.85 4.55 12.95
N PRO A 60 13.40 5.47 12.15
CA PRO A 60 14.37 5.15 11.10
C PRO A 60 15.66 4.53 11.63
N LEU A 61 16.29 3.65 10.84
CA LEU A 61 17.62 3.11 11.13
C LEU A 61 18.66 4.25 11.12
N GLY A 62 19.46 4.35 12.18
CA GLY A 62 20.45 5.43 12.35
C GLY A 62 19.97 6.63 13.17
N ASP A 63 18.66 6.71 13.46
CA ASP A 63 18.06 7.74 14.32
C ASP A 63 17.75 7.18 15.72
N GLU A 64 18.63 6.32 16.26
CA GLU A 64 18.43 5.75 17.59
C GLU A 64 18.54 6.81 18.70
N PRO A 65 17.51 6.95 19.58
CA PRO A 65 17.56 7.94 20.65
C PRO A 65 18.62 7.59 21.68
N THR A 66 19.25 8.63 22.24
CA THR A 66 20.12 8.46 23.41
C THR A 66 19.33 7.88 24.58
N PRO A 67 19.99 7.18 25.54
CA PRO A 67 19.30 6.64 26.73
C PRO A 67 18.47 7.67 27.50
N LYS A 68 18.92 8.93 27.52
CA LYS A 68 18.21 10.05 28.16
C LYS A 68 16.97 10.48 27.39
N GLN A 69 17.05 10.58 26.06
CA GLN A 69 15.87 10.87 25.20
C GLN A 69 14.85 9.75 25.33
N TRP A 70 15.29 8.50 25.23
CA TRP A 70 14.43 7.33 25.34
C TRP A 70 13.70 7.25 26.68
N SER A 71 14.44 7.39 27.79
CA SER A 71 13.86 7.34 29.15
C SER A 71 12.81 8.44 29.36
N LYS A 72 13.04 9.64 28.80
CA LYS A 72 12.08 10.74 28.89
C LYS A 72 10.80 10.45 28.10
N VAL A 73 10.93 10.11 26.82
CA VAL A 73 9.79 9.89 25.91
C VAL A 73 8.94 8.70 26.37
N THR A 74 9.58 7.60 26.75
CA THR A 74 8.87 6.43 27.27
C THR A 74 8.12 6.72 28.56
N SER A 75 8.72 7.46 29.51
CA SER A 75 8.03 7.90 30.73
C SER A 75 6.81 8.78 30.41
N ASP A 76 6.93 9.72 29.47
CA ASP A 76 5.83 10.63 29.10
C ASP A 76 4.68 9.86 28.44
N ILE A 77 4.98 8.89 27.57
CA ILE A 77 3.98 8.06 26.89
C ILE A 77 3.28 7.13 27.88
N GLN A 78 4.03 6.45 28.75
CA GLN A 78 3.46 5.59 29.80
C GLN A 78 2.51 6.38 30.70
N GLN A 79 2.90 7.60 31.10
CA GLN A 79 2.01 8.46 31.90
C GLN A 79 0.71 8.81 31.17
N LYS A 80 0.76 9.10 29.86
CA LYS A 80 -0.45 9.38 29.06
C LYS A 80 -1.35 8.15 28.93
N ILE A 81 -0.75 6.96 28.73
CA ILE A 81 -1.47 5.69 28.71
C ILE A 81 -2.18 5.48 30.04
N ASP A 82 -1.49 5.66 31.17
CA ASP A 82 -2.08 5.53 32.51
C ASP A 82 -3.29 6.45 32.70
N ILE A 83 -3.18 7.71 32.27
CA ILE A 83 -4.29 8.67 32.34
C ILE A 83 -5.48 8.17 31.53
N ASN A 84 -5.25 7.68 30.31
CA ASN A 84 -6.32 7.19 29.44
C ASN A 84 -6.97 5.92 29.98
N LEU A 85 -6.19 4.99 30.56
CA LEU A 85 -6.72 3.80 31.21
C LEU A 85 -7.60 4.17 32.41
N ASN A 86 -7.18 5.15 33.22
CA ASN A 86 -7.99 5.65 34.32
C ASN A 86 -9.30 6.30 33.83
N LYS A 87 -9.25 7.09 32.74
CA LYS A 87 -10.45 7.66 32.11
C LYS A 87 -11.38 6.61 31.51
N ALA A 88 -10.83 5.59 30.87
CA ALA A 88 -11.59 4.47 30.33
C ALA A 88 -12.30 3.70 31.44
N ALA A 89 -11.61 3.42 32.56
CA ALA A 89 -12.22 2.82 33.74
C ALA A 89 -13.33 3.68 34.37
N ALA A 90 -13.24 5.01 34.22
CA ALA A 90 -14.28 5.96 34.63
C ALA A 90 -15.41 6.15 33.58
N GLY A 91 -15.30 5.55 32.39
CA GLY A 91 -16.28 5.68 31.31
C GLY A 91 -16.21 7.01 30.52
N GLU A 92 -15.09 7.73 30.59
CA GLU A 92 -14.95 9.10 30.06
C GLU A 92 -14.18 9.17 28.71
N LEU A 93 -13.91 8.03 28.07
CA LEU A 93 -13.10 7.99 26.84
C LEU A 93 -13.94 8.33 25.59
N LEU A 94 -13.47 9.29 24.77
CA LEU A 94 -14.08 9.64 23.48
C LEU A 94 -13.87 8.51 22.46
N LYS A 95 -14.94 8.08 21.78
CA LYS A 95 -14.86 7.09 20.68
C LYS A 95 -14.40 7.77 19.39
N THR A 96 -13.34 7.26 18.78
CA THR A 96 -12.92 7.61 17.41
C THR A 96 -13.58 6.64 16.41
N GLU A 97 -14.20 7.16 15.35
CA GLU A 97 -14.81 6.37 14.27
C GLU A 97 -13.72 5.82 13.32
N PHE A 98 -13.90 4.59 12.84
CA PHE A 98 -12.99 3.92 11.90
C PHE A 98 -13.32 4.36 10.46
N ILE A 99 -12.37 4.95 9.73
CA ILE A 99 -12.53 5.34 8.32
C ILE A 99 -12.05 4.17 7.43
N GLN A 100 -12.89 3.65 6.54
CA GLN A 100 -12.44 2.70 5.51
C GLN A 100 -11.71 3.45 4.39
N PRO A 101 -10.52 2.98 3.94
CA PRO A 101 -9.82 3.61 2.83
C PRO A 101 -10.53 3.39 1.49
N ALA A 102 -10.43 4.39 0.60
CA ALA A 102 -11.08 4.38 -0.70
C ALA A 102 -10.46 3.32 -1.64
N ARG A 103 -11.31 2.53 -2.29
CA ARG A 103 -10.89 1.53 -3.28
C ARG A 103 -11.17 2.02 -4.70
N TYR A 104 -10.19 1.91 -5.59
CA TYR A 104 -10.37 2.17 -7.01
C TYR A 104 -11.28 1.12 -7.65
N ILE A 105 -12.23 1.60 -8.46
CA ILE A 105 -13.14 0.77 -9.26
C ILE A 105 -12.97 1.20 -10.71
N LEU A 106 -12.56 0.28 -11.57
CA LEU A 106 -12.43 0.52 -13.01
C LEU A 106 -13.81 0.81 -13.62
N THR A 107 -13.97 2.00 -14.19
CA THR A 107 -15.21 2.40 -14.87
C THR A 107 -15.16 2.09 -16.37
N LYS A 108 -16.32 2.17 -17.04
CA LYS A 108 -16.37 2.06 -18.51
C LYS A 108 -15.61 3.21 -19.17
N GLU A 109 -15.74 4.40 -18.61
CA GLU A 109 -15.08 5.61 -19.07
C GLU A 109 -13.56 5.44 -19.04
N ASP A 110 -13.01 5.03 -17.89
CA ASP A 110 -11.57 4.77 -17.73
C ASP A 110 -11.08 3.69 -18.72
N PHE A 111 -11.86 2.62 -18.89
CA PHE A 111 -11.50 1.56 -19.82
C PHE A 111 -11.42 2.08 -21.26
N LEU A 112 -12.42 2.86 -21.68
CA LEU A 112 -12.48 3.43 -23.02
C LEU A 112 -11.39 4.49 -23.25
N SER A 113 -11.09 5.34 -22.26
CA SER A 113 -10.09 6.42 -22.39
C SER A 113 -8.65 5.94 -22.28
N ASP A 114 -8.38 5.00 -21.37
CA ASP A 114 -7.01 4.71 -20.95
C ASP A 114 -6.54 3.29 -21.30
N ILE A 115 -7.45 2.33 -21.54
CA ILE A 115 -7.10 0.94 -21.87
C ILE A 115 -7.31 0.64 -23.36
N VAL A 116 -8.46 0.98 -23.93
CA VAL A 116 -8.80 0.72 -25.35
C VAL A 116 -7.74 1.25 -26.33
N PRO A 117 -7.10 2.43 -26.15
CA PRO A 117 -6.05 2.90 -27.06
C PRO A 117 -4.88 1.92 -27.21
N ALA A 118 -4.59 1.12 -26.18
CA ALA A 118 -3.51 0.14 -26.23
C ALA A 118 -3.79 -1.04 -27.16
N PHE A 119 -5.04 -1.27 -27.56
CA PHE A 119 -5.42 -2.45 -28.35
C PHE A 119 -4.74 -2.49 -29.72
N SER A 120 -4.50 -1.32 -30.31
CA SER A 120 -3.78 -1.17 -31.59
C SER A 120 -2.36 -1.74 -31.58
N ARG A 121 -1.78 -2.00 -30.40
CA ARG A 121 -0.44 -2.57 -30.24
C ARG A 121 -0.41 -4.09 -30.15
N PHE A 122 -1.58 -4.73 -30.12
CA PHE A 122 -1.70 -6.18 -29.97
C PHE A 122 -2.52 -6.74 -31.13
N ASP A 123 -1.86 -7.43 -32.05
CA ASP A 123 -2.48 -7.93 -33.29
C ASP A 123 -3.64 -8.93 -33.06
N TRP A 124 -3.71 -9.50 -31.86
CA TRP A 124 -4.74 -10.45 -31.43
C TRP A 124 -6.06 -9.78 -31.03
N LEU A 125 -6.02 -8.49 -30.68
CA LEU A 125 -7.20 -7.77 -30.24
C LEU A 125 -7.97 -7.30 -31.48
N PRO A 126 -9.28 -7.57 -31.55
CA PRO A 126 -10.10 -7.04 -32.62
C PRO A 126 -10.15 -5.51 -32.56
N ASN A 127 -10.49 -4.87 -33.68
CA ASN A 127 -10.75 -3.43 -33.68
C ASN A 127 -11.85 -3.12 -32.64
N PRO A 128 -11.55 -2.33 -31.59
CA PRO A 128 -12.47 -2.10 -30.47
C PRO A 128 -13.76 -1.39 -30.90
N HIS A 129 -13.74 -0.62 -31.98
CA HIS A 129 -14.89 0.17 -32.46
C HIS A 129 -15.69 -0.51 -33.56
N SER A 130 -15.28 -1.71 -33.99
CA SER A 130 -16.12 -2.54 -34.86
C SER A 130 -17.41 -2.90 -34.12
N LYS A 131 -18.49 -3.08 -34.89
CA LYS A 131 -19.81 -3.39 -34.36
C LYS A 131 -20.07 -4.90 -34.35
N ASP A 132 -20.68 -5.39 -33.27
CA ASP A 132 -21.23 -6.75 -33.21
C ASP A 132 -22.55 -6.85 -34.02
N SER A 133 -23.14 -8.05 -34.04
CA SER A 133 -24.42 -8.31 -34.70
C SER A 133 -25.62 -7.57 -34.07
N GLN A 134 -25.43 -6.97 -32.90
CA GLN A 134 -26.41 -6.15 -32.17
C GLN A 134 -26.07 -4.64 -32.23
N CYS A 135 -25.14 -4.24 -33.12
CA CYS A 135 -24.67 -2.85 -33.28
C CYS A 135 -23.96 -2.23 -32.05
N ARG A 136 -23.48 -3.06 -31.11
CA ARG A 136 -22.65 -2.62 -29.98
C ARG A 136 -21.17 -2.64 -30.36
N GLU A 137 -20.37 -1.79 -29.74
CA GLU A 137 -18.92 -1.81 -30.01
C GLU A 137 -18.25 -2.98 -29.31
N ILE A 138 -17.27 -3.57 -29.97
CA ILE A 138 -16.54 -4.74 -29.45
C ILE A 138 -15.87 -4.45 -28.10
N TRP A 139 -15.39 -3.24 -27.86
CA TRP A 139 -14.78 -2.88 -26.59
C TRP A 139 -15.74 -3.06 -25.40
N GLU A 140 -17.05 -2.91 -25.60
CA GLU A 140 -18.03 -3.12 -24.53
C GLU A 140 -18.04 -4.58 -24.07
N SER A 141 -17.94 -5.52 -25.02
CA SER A 141 -17.84 -6.96 -24.70
C SER A 141 -16.51 -7.27 -24.01
N LEU A 142 -15.41 -6.65 -24.44
CA LEU A 142 -14.10 -6.83 -23.81
C LEU A 142 -14.05 -6.24 -22.40
N TYR A 143 -14.74 -5.12 -22.16
CA TYR A 143 -14.87 -4.52 -20.83
C TYR A 143 -15.53 -5.47 -19.83
N GLU A 144 -16.56 -6.22 -20.25
CA GLU A 144 -17.25 -7.15 -19.34
C GLU A 144 -16.28 -8.15 -18.70
N PHE A 145 -15.24 -8.63 -19.40
CA PHE A 145 -14.23 -9.53 -18.81
C PHE A 145 -13.39 -8.93 -17.68
N THR A 146 -13.39 -7.61 -17.54
CA THR A 146 -12.69 -6.91 -16.44
C THR A 146 -13.53 -6.81 -15.17
N GLN A 147 -14.83 -7.13 -15.26
CA GLN A 147 -15.79 -6.99 -14.19
C GLN A 147 -15.85 -8.28 -13.34
N PRO A 148 -16.46 -8.22 -12.13
CA PRO A 148 -16.75 -9.43 -11.36
C PRO A 148 -17.56 -10.43 -12.20
N TYR A 149 -17.21 -11.71 -12.07
CA TYR A 149 -17.78 -12.77 -12.88
C TYR A 149 -19.32 -12.78 -12.82
N SER A 150 -19.95 -12.68 -13.99
CA SER A 150 -21.41 -12.64 -14.14
C SER A 150 -21.86 -13.34 -15.43
N PHE A 151 -23.17 -13.47 -15.64
CA PHE A 151 -23.74 -14.06 -16.85
C PHE A 151 -23.31 -13.31 -18.14
N LYS A 152 -23.00 -12.01 -18.03
CA LYS A 152 -22.54 -11.18 -19.14
C LYS A 152 -21.20 -11.63 -19.72
N HIS A 153 -20.37 -12.35 -18.96
CA HIS A 153 -19.15 -12.96 -19.50
C HIS A 153 -19.48 -14.00 -20.58
N GLY A 154 -20.58 -14.74 -20.42
CA GLY A 154 -21.05 -15.70 -21.43
C GLY A 154 -21.47 -14.99 -22.72
N GLU A 155 -22.28 -13.93 -22.59
CA GLU A 155 -22.71 -13.11 -23.73
C GLU A 155 -21.52 -12.46 -24.46
N ALA A 156 -20.58 -11.88 -23.70
CA ALA A 156 -19.37 -11.27 -24.25
C ALA A 156 -18.51 -12.32 -24.97
N LYS A 157 -18.39 -13.53 -24.40
CA LYS A 157 -17.68 -14.63 -25.04
C LYS A 157 -18.32 -15.01 -26.36
N ASP A 158 -19.64 -15.20 -26.38
CA ASP A 158 -20.38 -15.60 -27.58
C ASP A 158 -20.24 -14.59 -28.73
N VAL A 159 -20.28 -13.29 -28.42
CA VAL A 159 -20.03 -12.21 -29.40
C VAL A 159 -18.63 -12.33 -30.00
N LEU A 160 -17.62 -12.58 -29.17
CA LEU A 160 -16.21 -12.55 -29.57
C LEU A 160 -15.72 -13.83 -30.24
N MET A 161 -16.40 -14.97 -30.05
CA MET A 161 -15.99 -16.27 -30.61
C MET A 161 -15.84 -16.27 -32.14
N SER A 162 -16.63 -15.45 -32.83
CA SER A 162 -16.59 -15.34 -34.30
C SER A 162 -15.59 -14.30 -34.82
N ILE A 163 -14.94 -13.56 -33.91
CA ILE A 163 -14.15 -12.36 -34.25
C ILE A 163 -12.67 -12.59 -33.95
N CYS A 164 -12.34 -13.22 -32.83
CA CYS A 164 -10.96 -13.38 -32.36
C CYS A 164 -10.82 -14.64 -31.50
N ASP A 165 -9.58 -14.99 -31.14
CA ASP A 165 -9.34 -15.94 -30.06
C ASP A 165 -9.77 -15.31 -28.73
N THR A 166 -10.99 -15.63 -28.30
CA THR A 166 -11.62 -15.04 -27.13
C THR A 166 -10.83 -15.28 -25.85
N ASN A 167 -10.13 -16.42 -25.72
CA ASN A 167 -9.36 -16.71 -24.52
C ASN A 167 -8.13 -15.81 -24.42
N GLN A 168 -7.41 -15.64 -25.54
CA GLN A 168 -6.24 -14.75 -25.60
C GLN A 168 -6.67 -13.29 -25.37
N ALA A 169 -7.73 -12.85 -26.05
CA ALA A 169 -8.27 -11.49 -25.89
C ALA A 169 -8.71 -11.22 -24.44
N MET A 170 -9.45 -12.14 -23.83
CA MET A 170 -9.86 -12.07 -22.42
C MET A 170 -8.65 -11.93 -21.50
N HIS A 171 -7.65 -12.82 -21.61
CA HIS A 171 -6.47 -12.78 -20.74
C HIS A 171 -5.67 -11.49 -20.88
N LEU A 172 -5.48 -10.99 -22.10
CA LEU A 172 -4.77 -9.76 -22.34
C LEU A 172 -5.51 -8.53 -21.78
N VAL A 173 -6.82 -8.45 -22.00
CA VAL A 173 -7.65 -7.35 -21.48
C VAL A 173 -7.69 -7.35 -19.95
N MET A 174 -7.81 -8.52 -19.32
CA MET A 174 -7.72 -8.65 -17.87
C MET A 174 -6.35 -8.21 -17.33
N GLU A 175 -5.26 -8.52 -18.03
CA GLU A 175 -3.91 -8.08 -17.63
C GLU A 175 -3.72 -6.56 -17.77
N LEU A 176 -4.20 -5.96 -18.86
CA LEU A 176 -4.23 -4.49 -19.03
C LEU A 176 -5.03 -3.82 -17.91
N ALA A 177 -6.24 -4.30 -17.65
CA ALA A 177 -7.12 -3.78 -16.61
C ALA A 177 -6.53 -3.94 -15.21
N ARG A 178 -5.90 -5.09 -14.92
CA ARG A 178 -5.20 -5.35 -13.66
C ARG A 178 -4.06 -4.36 -13.45
N ALA A 179 -3.19 -4.21 -14.46
CA ALA A 179 -2.04 -3.31 -14.37
C ALA A 179 -2.49 -1.86 -14.17
N TYR A 180 -3.44 -1.38 -14.97
CA TYR A 180 -4.00 -0.03 -14.86
C TYR A 180 -4.62 0.21 -13.47
N SER A 181 -5.50 -0.70 -13.01
CA SER A 181 -6.17 -0.57 -11.72
C SER A 181 -5.20 -0.58 -10.53
N GLN A 182 -4.11 -1.36 -10.61
CA GLN A 182 -3.05 -1.35 -9.59
C GLN A 182 -2.35 0.00 -9.52
N ILE A 183 -2.10 0.65 -10.66
CA ILE A 183 -1.46 1.96 -10.71
C ILE A 183 -2.42 3.05 -10.22
N CYS A 184 -3.70 3.02 -10.61
CA CYS A 184 -4.71 3.94 -10.11
C CYS A 184 -4.92 3.81 -8.60
N GLN A 185 -4.98 2.59 -8.07
CA GLN A 185 -5.06 2.37 -6.62
C GLN A 185 -3.82 2.92 -5.90
N ALA A 186 -2.63 2.74 -6.48
CA ALA A 186 -1.41 3.32 -5.93
C ALA A 186 -1.48 4.85 -5.89
N GLN A 187 -1.99 5.49 -6.94
CA GLN A 187 -2.20 6.94 -6.99
C GLN A 187 -3.22 7.40 -5.94
N LEU A 188 -4.35 6.70 -5.79
CA LEU A 188 -5.35 7.00 -4.75
C LEU A 188 -4.74 6.91 -3.33
N ASN A 189 -3.85 5.95 -3.12
CA ASN A 189 -3.15 5.75 -1.84
C ASN A 189 -1.94 6.71 -1.68
N GLY A 190 -1.78 7.69 -2.58
CA GLY A 190 -0.72 8.71 -2.52
C GLY A 190 0.67 8.24 -2.95
N ALA A 191 0.83 6.99 -3.42
CA ALA A 191 2.13 6.49 -3.84
C ALA A 191 2.62 7.23 -5.09
N THR A 192 3.85 7.70 -5.06
CA THR A 192 4.49 8.37 -6.21
C THR A 192 5.27 7.39 -7.09
N ARG A 193 5.60 6.21 -6.56
CA ARG A 193 6.43 5.20 -7.22
C ARG A 193 5.95 3.79 -6.94
N MET A 194 6.25 2.85 -7.84
CA MET A 194 5.98 1.42 -7.69
C MET A 194 7.25 0.62 -8.00
N LYS A 195 7.58 -0.34 -7.13
CA LYS A 195 8.66 -1.31 -7.32
C LYS A 195 8.19 -2.46 -8.21
N VAL A 196 8.98 -2.79 -9.22
CA VAL A 196 8.76 -3.97 -10.06
C VAL A 196 9.21 -5.23 -9.33
N VAL A 197 8.31 -6.20 -9.20
CA VAL A 197 8.55 -7.49 -8.54
C VAL A 197 8.35 -8.61 -9.55
N SER A 198 9.32 -9.53 -9.60
CA SER A 198 9.26 -10.67 -10.51
C SER A 198 8.19 -11.67 -10.10
N THR A 199 7.46 -12.19 -11.08
CA THR A 199 6.59 -13.37 -10.91
C THR A 199 7.18 -14.63 -11.55
N GLY A 200 8.47 -14.58 -11.97
CA GLY A 200 9.22 -15.71 -12.51
C GLY A 200 8.98 -16.03 -13.99
N LYS A 201 8.02 -15.37 -14.67
CA LYS A 201 7.68 -15.62 -16.09
C LYS A 201 7.56 -14.32 -16.90
N HIS A 202 8.69 -13.63 -17.11
CA HIS A 202 8.74 -12.41 -17.91
C HIS A 202 9.90 -12.44 -18.93
N CYS A 203 9.83 -11.58 -19.95
CA CYS A 203 10.92 -11.38 -20.90
C CYS A 203 12.14 -10.71 -20.23
N ASP A 204 13.30 -10.76 -20.90
CA ASP A 204 14.57 -10.24 -20.38
C ASP A 204 14.49 -8.75 -20.01
N ASP A 205 13.78 -7.93 -20.82
CA ASP A 205 13.57 -6.51 -20.53
C ASP A 205 12.80 -6.29 -19.22
N CYS A 206 11.72 -7.06 -19.02
CA CYS A 206 10.95 -7.01 -17.77
C CYS A 206 11.75 -7.55 -16.58
N MET A 207 12.59 -8.57 -16.80
CA MET A 207 13.45 -9.12 -15.77
C MET A 207 14.55 -8.14 -15.37
N ALA A 208 15.11 -7.38 -16.31
CA ALA A 208 16.08 -6.31 -16.05
C ALA A 208 15.49 -5.16 -15.21
N LEU A 209 14.17 -4.96 -15.26
CA LEU A 209 13.48 -3.96 -14.44
C LEU A 209 13.17 -4.43 -13.02
N VAL A 210 13.37 -5.71 -12.67
CA VAL A 210 13.06 -6.22 -11.32
C VAL A 210 13.87 -5.46 -10.26
N GLY A 211 13.17 -4.98 -9.23
CA GLY A 211 13.77 -4.17 -8.16
C GLY A 211 13.82 -2.67 -8.45
N THR A 212 13.66 -2.25 -9.71
CA THR A 212 13.58 -0.83 -10.08
C THR A 212 12.27 -0.20 -9.62
N LYS A 213 12.30 1.13 -9.43
CA LYS A 213 11.16 1.93 -8.98
C LYS A 213 10.70 2.83 -10.12
N LEU A 214 9.48 2.62 -10.61
CA LEU A 214 8.86 3.38 -11.70
C LEU A 214 7.89 4.42 -11.14
N GLY A 215 7.77 5.59 -11.77
CA GLY A 215 6.83 6.63 -11.33
C GLY A 215 5.38 6.27 -11.63
N VAL A 216 4.46 6.51 -10.71
CA VAL A 216 3.02 6.26 -10.89
C VAL A 216 2.46 7.09 -12.05
N ASP A 217 2.72 8.40 -12.06
CA ASP A 217 2.23 9.29 -13.12
C ASP A 217 2.84 8.96 -14.49
N GLU A 218 4.10 8.52 -14.53
CA GLU A 218 4.76 8.06 -15.75
C GLU A 218 4.02 6.83 -16.30
N LEU A 219 3.75 5.83 -15.46
CA LEU A 219 3.03 4.63 -15.85
C LEU A 219 1.61 4.95 -16.35
N LEU A 220 0.84 5.79 -15.65
CA LEU A 220 -0.49 6.21 -16.11
C LEU A 220 -0.44 6.98 -17.44
N THR A 221 0.59 7.82 -17.62
CA THR A 221 0.79 8.53 -18.89
C THR A 221 1.04 7.58 -20.04
N THR A 222 1.69 6.44 -19.82
CA THR A 222 1.89 5.43 -20.88
C THR A 222 0.56 4.79 -21.32
N PHE A 223 -0.38 4.55 -20.40
CA PHE A 223 -1.73 4.08 -20.74
C PHE A 223 -2.51 5.10 -21.57
N LYS A 224 -2.53 6.36 -21.12
CA LYS A 224 -3.17 7.50 -21.84
C LYS A 224 -2.67 7.69 -23.27
N LYS A 225 -1.41 7.34 -23.53
CA LYS A 225 -0.78 7.40 -24.85
C LYS A 225 -1.04 6.16 -25.71
N GLY A 226 -1.83 5.20 -25.22
CA GLY A 226 -2.03 3.89 -25.86
C GLY A 226 -0.78 3.04 -25.92
N ALA A 227 0.26 3.37 -25.15
CA ALA A 227 1.55 2.70 -25.19
C ALA A 227 2.00 2.23 -23.81
N PRO A 228 1.17 1.44 -23.09
CA PRO A 228 1.49 1.02 -21.73
C PRO A 228 2.83 0.29 -21.67
N LYS A 229 3.55 0.50 -20.57
CA LYS A 229 4.81 -0.21 -20.31
C LYS A 229 4.56 -1.70 -20.04
N PHE A 230 3.44 -2.04 -19.42
CA PHE A 230 3.03 -3.41 -19.12
C PHE A 230 1.49 -3.58 -19.21
N PRO A 231 1.00 -4.75 -19.65
CA PRO A 231 1.71 -5.72 -20.49
C PRO A 231 2.17 -5.08 -21.82
N HIS A 232 3.09 -5.72 -22.52
CA HIS A 232 3.61 -5.22 -23.81
C HIS A 232 3.79 -6.35 -24.82
N PRO A 233 3.70 -6.08 -26.14
CA PRO A 233 3.94 -7.08 -27.17
C PRO A 233 5.39 -7.58 -27.13
N LEU A 234 5.58 -8.81 -27.58
CA LEU A 234 6.86 -9.46 -27.84
C LEU A 234 6.89 -9.83 -29.32
N HIS A 235 7.92 -9.39 -30.02
CA HIS A 235 8.11 -9.71 -31.43
C HIS A 235 9.11 -10.85 -31.54
N TYR A 236 8.62 -12.07 -31.70
CA TYR A 236 9.42 -13.21 -32.12
C TYR A 236 9.11 -13.50 -33.58
N GLU A 237 10.15 -13.85 -34.34
CA GLU A 237 10.23 -14.02 -35.80
C GLU A 237 8.90 -14.17 -36.55
N ASP A 238 8.02 -15.10 -36.15
CA ASP A 238 6.70 -15.34 -36.78
C ASP A 238 5.50 -15.42 -35.80
N GLU A 239 5.69 -15.17 -34.50
CA GLU A 239 4.61 -15.15 -33.50
C GLU A 239 4.68 -13.87 -32.65
N VAL A 240 3.71 -12.98 -32.84
CA VAL A 240 3.48 -11.86 -31.94
C VAL A 240 3.01 -12.45 -30.63
N ARG A 241 3.75 -12.38 -29.53
CA ARG A 241 3.27 -12.76 -28.18
C ARG A 241 3.13 -11.51 -27.33
N TRP A 242 2.77 -11.63 -26.06
CA TRP A 242 2.92 -10.52 -25.11
C TRP A 242 3.61 -10.98 -23.83
N CYS A 243 4.36 -10.06 -23.23
CA CYS A 243 4.85 -10.24 -21.88
C CYS A 243 3.77 -9.82 -20.90
N ARG A 244 3.43 -10.70 -19.96
CA ARG A 244 2.52 -10.38 -18.86
C ARG A 244 3.09 -9.28 -17.99
N ALA A 245 2.22 -8.49 -17.38
CA ALA A 245 2.66 -7.43 -16.50
C ALA A 245 3.30 -8.02 -15.22
N PRO A 246 4.50 -7.57 -14.82
CA PRO A 246 5.07 -7.93 -13.52
C PRO A 246 4.17 -7.46 -12.38
N PHE A 247 4.42 -7.96 -11.18
CA PHE A 247 3.74 -7.42 -10.01
C PHE A 247 4.31 -6.04 -9.70
N LEU A 248 3.44 -5.02 -9.66
CA LEU A 248 3.81 -3.67 -9.29
C LEU A 248 3.46 -3.48 -7.81
N SER A 249 4.48 -3.50 -6.96
CA SER A 249 4.32 -3.19 -5.54
C SER A 249 4.39 -1.68 -5.37
N PRO A 250 3.33 -0.97 -4.97
CA PRO A 250 3.45 0.44 -4.64
C PRO A 250 4.55 0.61 -3.58
N GLU A 251 5.40 1.61 -3.74
CA GLU A 251 6.21 2.03 -2.61
C GLU A 251 5.24 2.47 -1.53
N SER A 252 5.45 1.98 -0.31
CA SER A 252 4.68 2.45 0.81
C SER A 252 4.98 3.94 1.00
N THR A 253 4.13 4.79 0.43
CA THR A 253 3.55 5.82 1.27
C THR A 253 2.97 5.12 2.49
N LEU A 254 3.18 5.70 3.67
CA LEU A 254 2.63 5.24 4.93
C LEU A 254 1.24 4.62 4.71
N LYS A 255 1.03 3.40 5.22
CA LYS A 255 -0.15 2.60 4.87
C LYS A 255 -1.41 3.33 5.31
N ASP A 256 -2.57 2.99 4.74
CA ASP A 256 -3.84 3.47 5.29
C ASP A 256 -3.96 3.13 6.79
N GLY A 257 -4.06 4.16 7.62
CA GLY A 257 -4.05 4.08 9.08
C GLY A 257 -2.70 4.44 9.74
N ASP A 258 -1.61 4.51 8.97
CA ASP A 258 -0.34 5.05 9.44
C ASP A 258 -0.41 6.58 9.36
N ASP A 259 -0.24 7.26 10.49
CA ASP A 259 -0.31 8.72 10.55
C ASP A 259 0.97 9.35 9.95
N PRO A 260 0.87 10.11 8.83
CA PRO A 260 2.00 10.80 8.21
C PRO A 260 2.60 11.90 9.08
N GLU A 261 1.82 12.49 9.97
CA GLU A 261 2.34 13.39 11.00
C GLU A 261 3.08 12.60 12.06
N PHE A 262 2.68 11.36 12.39
CA PHE A 262 3.34 10.53 13.40
C PHE A 262 4.78 10.13 13.04
N HIS A 263 5.07 9.87 11.76
CA HIS A 263 6.44 9.57 11.33
C HIS A 263 7.38 10.77 11.51
N ALA A 264 6.96 11.96 11.06
CA ALA A 264 7.70 13.20 11.25
C ALA A 264 7.76 13.62 12.73
N PHE A 265 6.64 13.48 13.44
CA PHE A 265 6.51 13.71 14.88
C PHE A 265 7.45 12.82 15.69
N LEU A 266 7.61 11.54 15.35
CA LEU A 266 8.54 10.66 16.07
C LEU A 266 9.98 11.15 15.92
N VAL A 267 10.39 11.53 14.71
CA VAL A 267 11.71 12.13 14.48
C VAL A 267 11.87 13.43 15.28
N ASP A 268 10.90 14.33 15.21
CA ASP A 268 10.90 15.60 15.96
C ASP A 268 10.86 15.41 17.50
N LEU A 269 10.11 14.40 17.97
CA LEU A 269 9.97 14.05 19.39
C LEU A 269 11.31 13.62 19.99
N PHE A 270 12.15 12.93 19.22
CA PHE A 270 13.48 12.51 19.66
C PHE A 270 14.56 13.57 19.38
N ASP A 271 14.43 14.39 18.35
CA ASP A 271 15.39 15.46 18.00
C ASP A 271 15.39 16.66 18.97
N GLY A 272 14.32 16.85 19.74
CA GLY A 272 14.24 17.87 20.79
C GLY A 272 14.07 19.32 20.28
N PRO A 273 13.75 20.28 21.17
CA PRO A 273 13.33 21.64 20.79
C PRO A 273 14.45 22.54 20.23
N GLU A 274 15.69 22.08 20.14
CA GLU A 274 16.84 22.92 19.75
C GLU A 274 16.87 23.23 18.25
N LYS A 275 16.31 22.39 17.36
CA LYS A 275 16.21 22.66 15.91
C LYS A 275 15.22 23.78 15.54
N HIS A 276 14.28 24.14 16.41
CA HIS A 276 13.31 25.21 16.12
C HIS A 276 13.83 26.62 16.47
N ARG A 277 15.04 26.75 17.03
CA ARG A 277 15.64 28.07 17.30
C ARG A 277 16.29 28.72 16.08
N ASP A 278 16.69 27.92 15.08
CA ASP A 278 17.44 28.42 13.91
C ASP A 278 16.56 28.79 12.70
N LYS A 279 15.22 28.77 12.83
CA LYS A 279 14.28 29.22 11.78
C LYS A 279 13.55 30.52 12.10
N SER A 280 14.06 31.29 13.06
CA SER A 280 13.65 32.67 13.32
C SER A 280 14.86 33.59 13.12
N ASN A 281 15.11 33.94 11.86
CA ASN A 281 15.79 35.17 11.44
C ASN A 281 14.95 35.81 10.33
#